data_AF-A0A838K8C7-F1
#
_entry.id   AF-A0A838K8C7-F1
#
_cell.length_a   1.000
_cell.length_b   1.000
_cell.length_c   1.000
_cell.angle_alpha   90.00
_cell.angle_beta   90.00
_cell.angle_gamma   90.00
#
_symmetry.space_group_name_H-M   'P 1'
#
loop_
_entity.id
_entity.type
_entity.pdbx_description
1 polymer ?
#
loop_
_entity_poly.entity_id
_entity_poly.type
_entity_poly.pdbx_seq_one_letter_code
_entity_poly.pdbx_strand_id
1 'polypeptide(L)'
;MSAAAIAALVVTGVLVAALAFFLIWVVLILRRLTDTLGKVVFGVASIAHRVQPVEQLVGEINADLVGVADALEALAADLDPQRASRAS
;
A
#
# COMPACT_ATOMS: atom_id res chain seq x y z
N MET A 1 -18.84 55.72 -27.97
CA MET A 1 -17.71 54.93 -27.41
C MET A 1 -16.67 54.79 -28.49
N SER A 2 -15.38 55.04 -28.21
CA SER A 2 -14.34 54.97 -29.25
C SER A 2 -14.02 53.51 -29.61
N ALA A 3 -13.60 53.26 -30.86
CA ALA A 3 -13.23 51.93 -31.31
C ALA A 3 -12.11 51.30 -30.44
N ALA A 4 -11.18 52.12 -29.96
CA ALA A 4 -10.12 51.69 -29.04
C ALA A 4 -10.68 51.16 -27.70
N ALA A 5 -11.71 51.79 -27.14
CA ALA A 5 -12.33 51.34 -25.89
C ALA A 5 -13.06 49.99 -26.06
N ILE A 6 -13.73 49.80 -27.19
CA ILE A 6 -14.40 48.53 -27.51
C ILE A 6 -13.35 47.41 -27.66
N ALA A 7 -12.27 47.66 -28.40
CA ALA A 7 -11.19 46.71 -28.57
C ALA A 7 -10.54 46.32 -27.24
N ALA A 8 -10.27 47.29 -26.37
CA ALA A 8 -9.69 47.04 -25.05
C ALA A 8 -10.59 46.14 -24.18
N LEU A 9 -11.91 46.39 -24.19
CA LEU A 9 -12.88 45.56 -23.47
C LEU A 9 -12.94 44.13 -24.01
N VAL A 10 -12.93 43.95 -25.33
CA VAL A 10 -12.93 42.61 -25.94
C VAL A 10 -11.67 41.84 -25.55
N VAL A 11 -10.49 42.47 -25.67
CA VAL A 11 -9.22 41.82 -25.30
C VAL A 11 -9.22 41.43 -23.82
N THR A 12 -9.65 42.35 -22.95
CA THR A 12 -9.74 42.09 -21.51
C THR A 12 -10.72 40.96 -21.21
N GLY A 13 -11.89 40.97 -21.85
CA GLY A 13 -12.90 39.92 -21.70
C GLY A 13 -12.40 38.54 -22.12
N VAL A 14 -11.70 38.45 -23.25
CA VAL A 14 -11.09 37.19 -23.71
C VAL A 14 -10.02 36.70 -22.73
N LEU A 15 -9.22 37.61 -22.18
CA LEU A 15 -8.15 37.28 -21.24
C LEU A 15 -8.73 36.75 -19.92
N VAL A 16 -9.76 37.40 -19.40
CA VAL A 16 -10.51 36.92 -18.22
C VAL A 16 -11.17 35.57 -18.48
N ALA A 17 -11.80 35.39 -19.65
CA ALA A 17 -12.42 34.12 -20.03
C ALA A 17 -11.39 32.98 -20.12
N ALA A 18 -10.23 33.25 -20.70
CA ALA A 18 -9.13 32.28 -20.77
C ALA A 18 -8.64 31.87 -19.38
N LEU A 19 -8.45 32.84 -18.47
CA LEU A 19 -8.09 32.55 -17.07
C LEU A 19 -9.16 31.72 -16.36
N ALA A 20 -10.43 32.10 -16.51
CA ALA A 20 -11.54 31.37 -15.90
C ALA A 20 -11.56 29.91 -16.38
N PHE A 21 -11.38 29.67 -17.68
CA PHE A 21 -11.34 28.33 -18.25
C PHE A 21 -10.15 27.52 -17.73
N PHE A 22 -8.98 28.14 -17.64
CA PHE A 22 -7.79 27.51 -17.07
C PHE A 22 -8.01 27.07 -15.62
N LEU A 23 -8.59 27.92 -14.79
CA LEU A 23 -8.88 27.59 -13.39
C LEU A 23 -9.88 26.44 -13.27
N ILE A 24 -10.95 26.44 -14.07
CA ILE A 24 -11.90 25.33 -14.11
C ILE A 24 -11.18 24.03 -14.46
N TRP A 25 -10.29 24.06 -15.45
CA TRP A 25 -9.54 22.89 -15.88
C TRP A 25 -8.64 22.33 -14.77
N VAL A 26 -7.92 23.21 -14.08
CA VAL A 26 -7.08 22.84 -12.92
C VAL A 26 -7.92 22.20 -11.80
N VAL A 27 -9.09 22.77 -11.48
CA VAL A 27 -9.99 22.21 -10.46
C VAL A 27 -10.45 20.79 -10.85
N LEU A 28 -10.78 20.55 -12.12
CA LEU A 28 -11.18 19.23 -12.59
C LEU A 28 -10.06 18.20 -12.47
N ILE A 29 -8.82 18.60 -12.75
CA ILE A 29 -7.63 17.75 -12.57
C ILE A 29 -7.43 17.44 -11.10
N LEU A 30 -7.48 18.45 -10.22
CA LEU A 30 -7.31 18.26 -8.79
C LEU A 30 -8.37 17.31 -8.22
N ARG A 31 -9.64 17.43 -8.63
CA ARG A 31 -10.71 16.50 -8.21
C ARG A 31 -10.41 15.06 -8.61
N ARG A 32 -9.95 14.82 -9.84
CA ARG A 32 -9.55 13.48 -10.30
C ARG A 32 -8.39 12.91 -9.48
N LEU A 33 -7.42 13.74 -9.14
CA LEU A 33 -6.31 13.34 -8.30
C LEU A 33 -6.80 12.98 -6.90
N THR A 34 -7.61 13.82 -6.26
CA THR A 34 -8.18 13.53 -4.94
C THR A 34 -8.97 12.21 -4.92
N ASP A 35 -9.79 11.93 -5.93
CA ASP A 35 -10.53 10.67 -6.03
C ASP A 35 -9.59 9.46 -6.19
N THR A 36 -8.50 9.64 -6.95
CA THR A 36 -7.51 8.59 -7.16
C THR A 36 -6.70 8.33 -5.89
N LEU A 37 -6.25 9.38 -5.20
CA LEU A 37 -5.56 9.26 -3.93
C LEU A 37 -6.45 8.60 -2.88
N GLY A 38 -7.74 8.94 -2.80
CA GLY A 38 -8.69 8.28 -1.90
C GLY A 38 -8.78 6.77 -2.12
N LYS A 39 -8.82 6.34 -3.40
CA LYS A 39 -8.81 4.91 -3.76
C LYS A 39 -7.50 4.22 -3.39
N VAL A 40 -6.36 4.88 -3.62
CA VAL A 40 -5.03 4.33 -3.27
C VAL A 40 -4.89 4.16 -1.76
N VAL A 41 -5.27 5.17 -0.97
CA VAL A 41 -5.23 5.09 0.51
C VAL A 41 -6.13 3.96 1.01
N PHE A 42 -7.33 3.83 0.45
CA PHE A 42 -8.23 2.72 0.80
C PHE A 42 -7.65 1.35 0.41
N GLY A 43 -7.07 1.26 -0.80
CA GLY A 43 -6.40 0.06 -1.27
C GLY A 43 -5.26 -0.37 -0.34
N VAL A 44 -4.37 0.55 0.02
CA VAL A 44 -3.24 0.28 0.93
C VAL A 44 -3.74 -0.10 2.32
N ALA A 45 -4.75 0.57 2.86
CA ALA A 45 -5.36 0.21 4.14
C ALA A 45 -5.95 -1.22 4.12
N SER A 46 -6.60 -1.60 3.02
CA SER A 46 -7.15 -2.95 2.85
C SER A 46 -6.06 -4.02 2.75
N ILE A 47 -4.93 -3.72 2.11
CA ILE A 47 -3.76 -4.60 2.07
C ILE A 47 -3.20 -4.77 3.47
N ALA A 48 -2.98 -3.67 4.19
CA ALA A 48 -2.49 -3.70 5.57
C ALA A 48 -3.36 -4.57 6.48
N HIS A 49 -4.69 -4.46 6.37
CA HIS A 49 -5.62 -5.31 7.13
C HIS A 49 -5.54 -6.79 6.74
N ARG A 50 -5.28 -7.10 5.46
CA ARG A 50 -5.12 -8.48 4.97
C ARG A 50 -3.77 -9.11 5.36
N VAL A 51 -2.71 -8.32 5.55
CA VAL A 51 -1.42 -8.83 6.04
C VAL A 51 -1.29 -8.83 7.56
N GLN A 52 -2.19 -8.15 8.29
CA GLN A 52 -2.26 -8.23 9.75
C GLN A 52 -2.32 -9.67 10.33
N PRO A 53 -3.09 -10.63 9.77
CA PRO A 53 -3.10 -12.01 10.27
C PRO A 53 -1.82 -12.80 9.95
N VAL A 54 -0.91 -12.28 9.13
CA VAL A 54 0.35 -12.99 8.79
C VAL A 54 1.27 -13.07 10.01
N GLU A 55 1.25 -12.06 10.88
CA GLU A 55 2.08 -12.07 12.10
C GLU A 55 1.67 -13.19 13.07
N GLN A 56 0.36 -13.43 13.22
CA GLN A 56 -0.17 -14.54 14.00
C GLN A 56 0.18 -15.90 13.37
N LEU A 57 -0.05 -16.07 12.07
CA LEU A 57 0.29 -17.32 11.38
C LEU A 57 1.79 -17.65 11.46
N VAL A 58 2.66 -16.64 11.32
CA VAL A 58 4.11 -16.83 11.43
C VAL A 58 4.50 -17.23 12.85
N GLY A 59 3.84 -16.68 13.87
CA GLY A 59 4.01 -17.08 15.27
C GLY A 59 3.63 -18.54 15.52
N GLU A 60 2.46 -18.96 15.02
CA GLU A 60 1.99 -20.35 15.14
C GLU A 60 2.91 -21.34 14.43
N ILE A 61 3.32 -21.05 13.19
CA ILE A 61 4.25 -21.90 12.43
C ILE A 61 5.60 -22.01 13.17
N ASN A 62 6.11 -20.91 13.73
CA ASN A 62 7.37 -20.93 14.44
C ASN A 62 7.28 -21.76 15.74
N ALA A 63 6.14 -21.70 16.44
CA ALA A 63 5.89 -22.53 17.61
C ALA A 63 5.82 -24.03 17.25
N ASP A 64 5.14 -24.37 16.16
CA ASP A 64 5.07 -25.75 15.66
C ASP A 64 6.46 -26.28 15.25
N LEU A 65 7.27 -25.45 14.58
CA LEU A 65 8.63 -25.81 14.19
C LEU A 65 9.56 -26.02 15.39
N VAL A 66 9.42 -25.23 16.46
CA VAL A 66 10.13 -25.44 17.72
C VAL A 66 9.72 -26.77 18.35
N GLY A 67 8.42 -27.07 18.40
CA GLY A 67 7.93 -28.36 18.91
C GLY A 67 8.45 -29.56 18.12
N VAL A 68 8.52 -29.44 16.79
CA VAL A 68 9.12 -30.48 15.93
C VAL A 68 10.62 -30.61 16.18
N ALA A 69 11.35 -29.51 16.33
CA ALA A 69 12.78 -29.53 16.63
C ALA A 69 13.07 -30.24 17.97
N ASP A 70 12.34 -29.90 19.03
CA ASP A 70 12.47 -30.54 20.35
C ASP A 70 12.17 -32.05 20.30
N ALA A 71 11.15 -32.45 19.54
CA ALA A 71 10.81 -33.85 19.34
C ALA A 71 11.90 -34.62 18.58
N LEU A 72 12.50 -34.00 17.55
CA LEU A 72 13.63 -34.58 16.83
C LEU A 72 14.88 -34.69 17.71
N GLU A 73 15.15 -33.69 18.56
CA GLU A 73 16.29 -33.72 19.49
C GLU A 73 16.10 -34.81 20.55
N ALA A 74 14.90 -34.95 21.11
CA ALA A 74 14.57 -36.04 22.03
C ALA A 74 14.71 -37.42 21.39
N LEU A 75 14.27 -37.59 20.13
CA LEU A 75 14.42 -38.85 19.40
C LEU A 75 15.91 -39.15 19.09
N ALA A 76 16.68 -38.13 18.69
CA ALA A 76 18.11 -38.29 18.46
C ALA A 76 18.84 -38.70 19.76
N ALA A 77 18.47 -38.10 20.89
CA ALA A 77 19.02 -38.44 22.20
C ALA A 77 18.66 -39.85 22.68
N ASP A 78 17.52 -40.42 22.27
CA ASP A 78 17.14 -41.81 22.59
C ASP A 78 17.83 -42.85 21.67
N LEU A 79 18.17 -42.44 20.44
CA LEU A 79 18.87 -43.30 19.47
C LEU A 79 20.39 -43.40 19.73
N ASP A 80 21.01 -42.38 20.30
CA ASP A 80 22.45 -42.38 20.64
C ASP A 80 22.84 -43.48 21.66
N PRO A 81 22.08 -43.72 22.75
CA PRO A 81 22.25 -44.85 23.66
C PRO A 81 22.18 -46.23 22.97
N GLN A 82 21.31 -46.39 21.98
CA GLN A 82 21.13 -47.66 21.25
C GLN A 82 22.23 -47.92 20.21
N ARG A 83 22.92 -46.86 19.75
CA ARG A 83 24.06 -46.97 18.84
C ARG A 83 25.30 -47.50 19.54
N ALA A 84 25.50 -47.11 20.80
CA ALA A 84 26.61 -47.58 21.63
C ALA A 84 26.51 -49.08 22.00
N SER A 85 25.30 -49.63 22.16
CA SER A 85 25.09 -51.05 22.50
C SER A 85 25.09 -52.02 21.31
N ARG A 86 24.93 -51.52 20.08
CA ARG A 86 25.06 -52.33 18.84
C ARG A 86 26.50 -52.45 18.33
N ALA A 87 27.42 -51.66 18.87
CA ALA A 87 28.83 -51.65 18.48
C ALA A 87 29.76 -52.49 19.38
N SER A 88 29.19 -53.15 20.41
CA SER A 88 29.85 -54.11 21.32
C SER A 88 29.40 -55.54 21.03
#